data_AF-A0A1H6MQ34-F1
#
_entry.id   AF-A0A1H6MQ34-F1
#
_cell.length_a   1.000
_cell.length_b   1.000
_cell.length_c   1.000
_cell.angle_alpha   90.00
_cell.angle_beta   90.00
_cell.angle_gamma   90.00
#
_symmetry.space_group_name_H-M   'P 1'
#
loop_
_entity.id
_entity.type
_entity.pdbx_description
1 polymer ?
#
loop_
_entity_poly.entity_id
_entity_poly.type
_entity_poly.pdbx_seq_one_letter_code
_entity_poly.pdbx_strand_id
1 'polypeptide(L)'
;MSNGARTMATALAKVQAHQQQLPAIRVAGTQALNRLVPIALRDHGQSRVLGRFLLGIYNGEDFPFELSNLRSLDIDLFEDCLKVLIMDFTPDLEVHERIQGGSAIWQRLIERWAPETLE
;
A
#
# COMPACT_ATOMS: atom_id res chain seq x y z
N MET A 1 13.82 -22.27 -33.86
CA MET A 1 12.71 -21.75 -33.04
C MET A 1 12.35 -20.37 -33.56
N SER A 2 11.07 -20.09 -33.85
CA SER A 2 10.64 -18.78 -34.39
C SER A 2 10.77 -17.67 -33.33
N ASN A 3 10.90 -16.42 -33.76
CA ASN A 3 11.07 -15.27 -32.87
C ASN A 3 9.89 -15.13 -31.88
N GLY A 4 8.67 -15.47 -32.31
CA GLY A 4 7.48 -15.48 -31.46
C GLY A 4 7.51 -16.51 -30.32
N ALA A 5 8.07 -17.69 -30.55
CA ALA A 5 8.20 -18.72 -29.51
C ALA A 5 9.18 -18.31 -28.39
N ARG A 6 10.25 -17.57 -28.75
CA ARG A 6 11.23 -17.05 -27.78
C ARG A 6 10.67 -15.90 -26.95
N THR A 7 9.85 -15.03 -27.55
CA THR A 7 9.15 -13.95 -26.83
C THR A 7 8.16 -14.50 -25.81
N MET A 8 7.36 -15.50 -26.18
CA MET A 8 6.40 -16.13 -25.27
C MET A 8 7.09 -16.80 -24.08
N ALA A 9 8.17 -17.56 -24.33
CA ALA A 9 8.95 -18.19 -23.27
C ALA A 9 9.53 -17.16 -22.27
N THR A 10 9.97 -15.99 -22.78
CA THR A 10 10.50 -14.91 -21.93
C THR A 10 9.40 -14.26 -21.08
N ALA A 11 8.22 -14.05 -21.65
CA ALA A 11 7.07 -13.51 -20.92
C ALA A 11 6.63 -14.46 -19.80
N LEU A 12 6.56 -15.77 -20.08
CA LEU A 12 6.22 -16.80 -19.09
C LEU A 12 7.24 -16.86 -17.95
N ALA A 13 8.54 -16.78 -18.26
CA ALA A 13 9.59 -16.76 -17.24
C ALA A 13 9.47 -15.54 -16.30
N LYS A 14 9.11 -14.35 -16.84
CA LYS A 14 8.86 -13.16 -16.02
C LYS A 14 7.65 -13.32 -15.10
N VAL A 15 6.54 -13.86 -15.61
CA VAL A 15 5.34 -14.13 -14.82
C VAL A 15 5.65 -15.11 -13.69
N GLN A 16 6.39 -16.18 -14.00
CA GLN A 16 6.74 -17.21 -13.03
C GLN A 16 7.70 -16.69 -11.94
N ALA A 17 8.71 -15.89 -12.33
CA ALA A 17 9.60 -15.25 -11.37
C ALA A 17 8.84 -14.30 -10.44
N HIS A 18 7.90 -13.52 -10.97
CA HIS A 18 7.04 -12.66 -10.16
C HIS A 18 6.16 -13.48 -9.20
N GLN A 19 5.54 -14.56 -9.67
CA GLN A 19 4.75 -15.46 -8.83
C GLN A 19 5.55 -16.04 -7.65
N GLN A 20 6.81 -16.40 -7.87
CA GLN A 20 7.71 -16.90 -6.81
C GLN A 20 8.02 -15.83 -5.74
N GLN A 21 7.95 -14.54 -6.10
CA GLN A 21 8.21 -13.43 -5.18
C GLN A 21 6.97 -13.00 -4.38
N LEU A 22 5.75 -13.37 -4.81
CA LEU A 22 4.50 -12.92 -4.18
C LEU A 22 4.45 -13.16 -2.66
N PRO A 23 4.84 -14.33 -2.11
CA PRO A 23 4.80 -14.53 -0.67
C PRO A 23 5.71 -13.55 0.10
N ALA A 24 6.90 -13.27 -0.44
CA ALA A 24 7.84 -12.33 0.17
C ALA A 24 7.33 -10.88 0.10
N ILE A 25 6.74 -10.51 -1.04
CA ILE A 25 6.09 -9.21 -1.24
C ILE A 25 4.97 -9.00 -0.22
N ARG A 26 4.10 -10.01 -0.03
CA ARG A 26 3.00 -9.96 0.95
C ARG A 26 3.50 -9.79 2.38
N VAL A 27 4.52 -10.55 2.77
CA VAL A 27 5.12 -10.43 4.11
C VAL A 27 5.73 -9.05 4.31
N ALA A 28 6.51 -8.55 3.34
CA ALA A 28 7.15 -7.24 3.43
C ALA A 28 6.13 -6.09 3.51
N GLY A 29 5.10 -6.12 2.66
CA GLY A 29 4.04 -5.12 2.66
C GLY A 29 3.20 -5.15 3.93
N THR A 30 2.85 -6.34 4.44
CA THR A 30 2.09 -6.48 5.70
C THR A 30 2.91 -5.99 6.89
N GLN A 31 4.22 -6.27 6.93
CA GLN A 31 5.10 -5.75 7.97
C GLN A 31 5.25 -4.23 7.90
N ALA A 32 5.38 -3.66 6.71
CA ALA A 32 5.39 -2.22 6.51
C ALA A 32 4.08 -1.58 6.98
N LEU A 33 2.94 -2.17 6.62
CA LEU A 33 1.63 -1.71 7.05
C LEU A 33 1.50 -1.67 8.58
N ASN A 34 1.95 -2.72 9.26
CA ASN A 34 1.99 -2.79 10.74
C ASN A 34 2.87 -1.70 11.38
N ARG A 35 3.90 -1.21 10.68
CA ARG A 35 4.73 -0.08 11.14
C ARG A 35 4.09 1.27 10.85
N LEU A 36 3.49 1.46 9.67
CA LEU A 36 2.89 2.73 9.25
C LEU A 36 1.61 3.08 10.03
N VAL A 37 0.72 2.11 10.24
CA VAL A 37 -0.59 2.31 10.90
C VAL A 37 -0.47 3.03 12.25
N PRO A 38 0.36 2.60 13.22
CA PRO A 38 0.46 3.27 14.51
C PRO A 38 1.06 4.69 14.42
N ILE A 39 1.78 5.02 13.34
CA ILE A 39 2.33 6.37 13.12
C ILE A 39 1.28 7.26 12.45
N ALA A 40 0.53 6.72 11.50
CA ALA A 40 -0.59 7.40 10.85
C ALA A 40 -1.69 7.84 11.83
N LEU A 41 -1.85 7.12 12.96
CA LEU A 41 -2.81 7.46 14.02
C LEU A 41 -2.32 8.54 15.01
N ARG A 42 -1.07 9.01 14.90
CA ARG A 42 -0.51 10.07 15.76
C ARG A 42 -0.88 11.47 15.25
N ASP A 43 -0.35 12.47 15.94
CA ASP A 43 -0.63 13.89 15.69
C ASP A 43 0.63 14.67 15.28
N HIS A 44 1.22 14.31 14.14
CA HIS A 44 2.35 15.04 13.54
C HIS A 44 2.21 15.14 12.02
N GLY A 45 2.98 16.04 11.38
CA GLY A 45 2.89 16.30 9.94
C GLY A 45 3.02 15.03 9.08
N GLN A 46 3.96 14.15 9.41
CA GLN A 46 4.10 12.87 8.71
C GLN A 46 2.91 11.91 8.94
N SER A 47 2.23 11.95 10.09
CA SER A 47 1.04 11.12 10.37
C SER A 47 -0.07 11.41 9.38
N ARG A 48 -0.30 12.68 9.05
CA ARG A 48 -1.31 13.08 8.06
C ARG A 48 -1.00 12.51 6.69
N VAL A 49 0.27 12.60 6.26
CA VAL A 49 0.72 12.05 4.97
C VAL A 49 0.51 10.55 4.91
N LEU A 50 0.95 9.82 5.95
CA LEU A 50 0.77 8.37 6.03
C LEU A 50 -0.71 7.97 6.10
N GLY A 51 -1.52 8.68 6.89
CA GLY A 51 -2.95 8.42 7.01
C GLY A 51 -3.68 8.60 5.69
N ARG A 52 -3.45 9.72 4.99
CA ARG A 52 -4.05 9.96 3.66
C ARG A 52 -3.52 8.99 2.61
N PHE A 53 -2.25 8.58 2.69
CA PHE A 53 -1.70 7.53 1.84
C PHE A 53 -2.44 6.21 2.03
N LEU A 54 -2.59 5.74 3.28
CA LEU A 54 -3.28 4.47 3.59
C LEU A 54 -4.77 4.50 3.18
N LEU A 55 -5.43 5.65 3.31
CA LEU A 55 -6.80 5.82 2.81
C LEU A 55 -6.86 5.77 1.28
N GLY A 56 -5.92 6.40 0.58
CA GLY A 56 -5.86 6.36 -0.88
C GLY A 56 -5.54 4.98 -1.46
N ILE A 57 -4.78 4.15 -0.73
CA ILE A 57 -4.62 2.72 -1.07
C ILE A 57 -5.94 1.97 -0.90
N TYR A 58 -6.70 2.27 0.15
CA TYR A 58 -7.98 1.60 0.43
C TYR A 58 -9.09 1.97 -0.55
N ASN A 59 -9.25 3.25 -0.85
CA ASN A 59 -10.15 3.70 -1.91
C ASN A 59 -9.66 5.05 -2.47
N GLY A 60 -9.02 5.03 -3.63
CA GLY A 60 -8.51 6.24 -4.27
C GLY A 60 -9.58 7.17 -4.83
N GLU A 61 -10.81 6.69 -5.03
CA GLU A 61 -11.94 7.51 -5.50
C GLU A 61 -12.47 8.39 -4.35
N ASP A 62 -12.72 7.79 -3.19
CA ASP A 62 -13.19 8.51 -2.00
C ASP A 62 -12.06 9.30 -1.31
N PHE A 63 -10.82 8.80 -1.40
CA PHE A 63 -9.67 9.33 -0.68
C PHE A 63 -8.48 9.62 -1.62
N PRO A 64 -8.59 10.60 -2.54
CA PRO A 64 -7.50 10.94 -3.44
C PRO A 64 -6.25 11.36 -2.65
N PHE A 65 -5.09 10.86 -3.09
CA PHE A 65 -3.80 11.15 -2.45
C PHE A 65 -2.80 11.78 -3.43
N GLU A 66 -2.25 12.93 -3.07
CA GLU A 66 -1.22 13.59 -3.87
C GLU A 66 0.18 12.97 -3.61
N LEU A 67 0.76 12.34 -4.63
CA LEU A 67 2.05 11.64 -4.54
C LEU A 67 3.22 12.56 -4.13
N SER A 68 3.12 13.87 -4.36
CA SER A 68 4.14 14.84 -3.97
C SER A 68 4.39 14.85 -2.46
N ASN A 69 3.35 14.54 -1.65
CA ASN A 69 3.42 14.52 -0.20
C ASN A 69 4.41 13.47 0.35
N LEU A 70 4.66 12.40 -0.40
CA LEU A 70 5.65 11.39 -0.03
C LEU A 70 7.06 11.96 0.13
N ARG A 71 7.39 13.09 -0.52
CA ARG A 71 8.68 13.77 -0.40
C ARG A 71 8.96 14.36 0.98
N SER A 72 7.94 14.48 1.82
CA SER A 72 8.07 15.02 3.18
C SER A 72 8.32 13.96 4.26
N LEU A 73 8.34 12.68 3.87
CA LEU A 73 8.55 11.57 4.79
C LEU A 73 10.04 11.32 5.03
N ASP A 74 10.36 10.84 6.23
CA ASP A 74 11.64 10.19 6.49
C ASP A 74 11.79 8.96 5.59
N ILE A 75 13.03 8.65 5.19
CA ILE A 75 13.34 7.64 4.17
C ILE A 75 12.73 6.26 4.50
N ASP A 76 12.78 5.84 5.76
CA ASP A 76 12.24 4.55 6.20
C ASP A 76 10.73 4.46 6.01
N LEU A 77 10.02 5.58 6.25
CA LEU A 77 8.56 5.66 6.07
C LEU A 77 8.20 5.69 4.59
N PHE A 78 8.96 6.42 3.78
CA PHE A 78 8.81 6.40 2.33
C PHE A 78 8.99 4.99 1.76
N GLU A 79 10.05 4.28 2.15
CA GLU A 79 10.29 2.91 1.70
C GLU A 79 9.17 1.95 2.15
N ASP A 80 8.62 2.14 3.34
CA ASP A 80 7.49 1.35 3.80
C ASP A 80 6.21 1.62 3.00
N CYS A 81 5.96 2.86 2.57
CA CYS A 81 4.88 3.16 1.63
C CYS A 81 5.06 2.41 0.30
N LEU A 82 6.30 2.34 -0.22
CA LEU A 82 6.58 1.57 -1.44
C LEU A 82 6.34 0.07 -1.25
N LYS A 83 6.72 -0.51 -0.11
CA LYS A 83 6.45 -1.93 0.20
C LYS A 83 4.94 -2.22 0.23
N VAL A 84 4.14 -1.31 0.79
CA VAL A 84 2.67 -1.42 0.77
C VAL A 84 2.14 -1.35 -0.65
N LEU A 85 2.58 -0.37 -1.45
CA LEU A 85 2.18 -0.25 -2.87
C LEU A 85 2.52 -1.49 -3.70
N ILE A 86 3.72 -2.04 -3.53
CA ILE A 86 4.15 -3.25 -4.25
C ILE A 86 3.28 -4.46 -3.88
N MET A 87 2.93 -4.59 -2.60
CA MET A 87 2.01 -5.63 -2.15
C MET A 87 0.61 -5.44 -2.73
N ASP A 88 0.08 -4.22 -2.66
CA ASP A 88 -1.30 -3.91 -3.04
C ASP A 88 -1.52 -3.93 -4.56
N PHE A 89 -0.47 -3.68 -5.35
CA PHE A 89 -0.46 -3.92 -6.80
C PHE A 89 -0.78 -5.37 -7.19
N THR A 90 -0.65 -6.31 -6.25
CA THR A 90 -1.04 -7.71 -6.40
C THR A 90 -2.25 -8.05 -5.52
N PRO A 91 -3.45 -7.48 -5.79
CA PRO A 91 -4.55 -7.51 -4.84
C PRO A 91 -5.08 -8.94 -4.69
N ASP A 92 -4.87 -9.53 -3.51
CA ASP A 92 -5.47 -10.79 -3.08
C ASP A 92 -6.33 -10.64 -1.83
N LEU A 93 -6.20 -9.52 -1.13
CA LEU A 93 -6.92 -9.18 0.09
C LEU A 93 -6.88 -7.66 0.26
N GLU A 94 -7.98 -7.08 0.70
CA GLU A 94 -8.10 -5.65 0.96
C GLU A 94 -7.05 -5.19 1.98
N VAL A 95 -6.49 -4.00 1.79
CA VAL A 95 -5.37 -3.50 2.61
C VAL A 95 -5.71 -3.49 4.11
N HIS A 96 -6.94 -3.09 4.46
CA HIS A 96 -7.39 -3.02 5.85
C HIS A 96 -7.59 -4.42 6.47
N GLU A 97 -7.96 -5.42 5.68
CA GLU A 97 -8.17 -6.80 6.15
C GLU A 97 -6.85 -7.52 6.50
N ARG A 98 -5.70 -6.97 6.09
CA ARG A 98 -4.37 -7.47 6.47
C ARG A 98 -3.97 -7.13 7.90
N ILE A 99 -4.71 -6.25 8.56
CA ILE A 99 -4.42 -5.76 9.91
C ILE A 99 -5.54 -6.19 10.85
N GLN A 100 -5.16 -6.71 12.01
CA GLN A 100 -6.13 -7.06 13.05
C GLN A 100 -6.90 -5.81 13.50
N GLY A 101 -8.23 -5.87 13.40
CA GLY A 101 -9.10 -4.72 13.71
C GLY A 101 -9.08 -3.62 12.64
N GLY A 102 -8.65 -3.96 11.41
CA GLY A 102 -8.45 -3.02 10.31
C GLY A 102 -9.62 -2.10 10.01
N SER A 103 -10.87 -2.61 10.00
CA SER A 103 -12.05 -1.76 9.73
C SER A 103 -12.19 -0.62 10.74
N ALA A 104 -11.98 -0.90 12.05
CA ALA A 104 -12.03 0.13 13.08
C ALA A 104 -10.84 1.09 13.00
N ILE A 105 -9.67 0.60 12.60
CA ILE A 105 -8.48 1.44 12.37
C ILE A 105 -8.72 2.39 11.19
N TRP A 106 -9.25 1.90 10.08
CA TRP A 106 -9.54 2.71 8.89
C TRP A 106 -10.61 3.75 9.18
N GLN A 107 -11.67 3.38 9.90
CA GLN A 107 -12.67 4.35 10.36
C GLN A 107 -12.03 5.51 11.13
N ARG A 108 -11.10 5.23 12.05
CA ARG A 108 -10.37 6.27 12.78
C ARG A 108 -9.45 7.10 11.89
N LEU A 109 -8.87 6.51 10.85
CA LEU A 109 -8.08 7.25 9.86
C LEU A 109 -8.97 8.19 9.05
N ILE A 110 -10.18 7.77 8.66
CA ILE A 110 -11.16 8.61 7.98
C ILE A 110 -11.55 9.78 8.89
N GLU A 111 -11.98 9.51 10.12
CA GLU A 111 -12.36 10.55 11.10
C GLU A 111 -11.26 11.59 11.33
N ARG A 112 -10.00 11.13 11.43
CA ARG A 112 -8.87 12.00 11.72
C ARG A 112 -8.43 12.77 10.49
N TRP A 113 -8.37 12.10 9.35
CA TRP A 113 -7.69 12.64 8.20
C TRP A 113 -8.62 13.09 7.11
N ALA A 114 -9.74 12.42 6.84
CA ALA A 114 -10.72 12.73 5.79
C ALA A 114 -12.16 12.91 6.34
N PRO A 115 -12.38 13.72 7.39
CA PRO A 115 -13.71 13.87 7.98
C PRO A 115 -14.76 14.42 7.01
N GLU A 116 -14.33 15.07 5.92
CA GLU A 116 -15.21 15.57 4.87
C GLU A 116 -15.98 14.48 4.11
N THR A 117 -15.63 13.21 4.26
CA THR A 117 -16.28 12.09 3.56
C THR A 117 -17.32 11.35 4.42
N LEU A 118 -17.61 11.83 5.64
CA LEU A 118 -18.50 11.17 6.60
C LEU A 118 -19.97 11.62 6.53
N GLU A 119 -20.39 12.21 5.40
CA GLU A 119 -21.75 12.77 5.19
C GLU A 119 -22.85 11.72 4.99
#